data_AF-A0A926UI70-F1
#
_entry.id   AF-A0A926UI70-F1
#
_cell.length_a   1.000
_cell.length_b   1.000
_cell.length_c   1.000
_cell.angle_alpha   90.00
_cell.angle_beta   90.00
_cell.angle_gamma   90.00
#
_symmetry.space_group_name_H-M   'P 1'
#
loop_
_entity.id
_entity.type
_entity.pdbx_description
1 polymer ?
#
loop_
_entity_poly.entity_id
_entity_poly.type
_entity_poly.pdbx_seq_one_letter_code
_entity_poly.pdbx_strand_id
1 'polypeptide(L)'
;MNIKLDHTTPCHLTSFFVLLMKEGITANQIIFGIAKLATETHELDNMVTSIDCLRLLLVLLPADSCAEGVSKYIASLAAEGITCSMLLDALSLACYMCGQFEPAKLIHLTYKRLQADAIISQMLSD
;
A
#
# COMPACT_ATOMS: atom_id res chain seq x y z
N MET A 1 21.30 -2.93 -0.60
CA MET A 1 21.27 -3.28 0.84
C MET A 1 20.25 -4.40 0.96
N ASN A 2 20.64 -5.63 1.34
CA ASN A 2 19.71 -6.75 1.48
C ASN A 2 18.97 -6.58 2.81
N ILE A 3 17.88 -5.82 2.82
CA ILE A 3 16.92 -5.87 3.92
C ILE A 3 16.20 -7.21 3.77
N LYS A 4 16.63 -8.21 4.54
CA LYS A 4 15.81 -9.40 4.75
C LYS A 4 14.53 -8.89 5.37
N LEU A 5 13.35 -9.25 4.84
CA LEU A 5 12.07 -8.91 5.44
C LEU A 5 11.99 -9.51 6.87
N ASP A 6 12.47 -8.79 7.88
CA ASP A 6 12.38 -9.18 9.27
C ASP A 6 10.94 -8.94 9.77
N HIS A 7 10.56 -9.58 10.88
CA HIS A 7 9.26 -9.36 11.54
C HIS A 7 8.99 -7.89 11.94
N THR A 8 9.96 -6.99 11.81
CA THR A 8 9.87 -5.55 12.10
C THR A 8 9.51 -4.69 10.88
N THR A 9 9.57 -5.23 9.66
CA THR A 9 9.29 -4.49 8.42
C THR A 9 7.94 -3.76 8.45
N PRO A 10 6.82 -4.38 8.91
CA PRO A 10 5.54 -3.67 8.99
C PRO A 10 5.56 -2.49 9.98
N CYS A 11 6.30 -2.63 11.10
CA CYS A 11 6.42 -1.57 12.11
C CYS A 11 7.24 -0.38 11.61
N HIS A 12 8.29 -0.63 10.84
CA HIS A 12 9.11 0.43 10.23
C HIS A 12 8.32 1.20 9.17
N LEU A 13 7.61 0.50 8.28
CA LEU A 13 6.74 1.13 7.27
C LEU A 13 5.65 1.97 7.92
N THR A 14 5.01 1.44 8.96
CA THR A 14 3.98 2.17 9.71
C THR A 14 4.56 3.45 10.32
N SER A 15 5.71 3.35 11.00
CA SER A 15 6.37 4.50 11.62
C SER A 15 6.76 5.56 10.60
N PHE A 16 7.23 5.13 9.42
CA PHE A 16 7.55 6.00 8.31
C PHE A 16 6.32 6.71 7.75
N PHE A 17 5.21 6.01 7.51
CA PHE A 17 3.97 6.63 7.04
C PHE A 17 3.38 7.59 8.07
N VAL A 18 3.46 7.28 9.37
CA VAL A 18 3.08 8.22 10.44
C VAL A 18 3.92 9.49 10.37
N LEU A 19 5.23 9.38 10.15
CA LEU A 19 6.11 10.54 10.00
C LEU A 19 5.69 11.38 8.78
N LEU A 20 5.52 10.75 7.61
CA LEU A 20 5.09 11.44 6.40
C LEU A 20 3.76 12.18 6.60
N MET A 21 2.79 11.55 7.27
CA MET A 21 1.50 12.18 7.57
C MET A 21 1.61 13.37 8.51
N LYS A 22 2.51 13.30 9.49
CA LYS A 22 2.79 14.44 10.39
C LYS A 22 3.45 15.61 9.66
N GLU A 23 4.24 15.32 8.63
CA GLU A 23 4.86 16.32 7.75
C GLU A 23 3.92 16.82 6.63
N GLY A 24 2.64 16.42 6.65
CA GLY A 24 1.61 16.92 5.74
C GLY A 24 1.38 16.10 4.48
N ILE A 25 2.02 14.93 4.34
CA ILE A 25 1.73 14.00 3.24
C ILE A 25 0.42 13.25 3.54
N THR A 26 -0.55 13.34 2.64
CA THR A 26 -1.84 12.68 2.85
C THR A 26 -1.76 11.18 2.60
N ALA A 27 -2.67 10.41 3.22
CA ALA A 27 -2.82 8.98 2.91
C ALA A 27 -3.03 8.74 1.40
N ASN A 28 -3.75 9.64 0.73
CA ASN A 28 -4.04 9.58 -0.70
C ASN A 28 -2.77 9.64 -1.55
N GLN A 29 -1.84 10.52 -1.18
CA GLN A 29 -0.54 10.63 -1.85
C GLN A 29 0.32 9.36 -1.69
N ILE A 30 0.22 8.71 -0.53
CA ILE A 30 0.92 7.44 -0.27
C ILE A 30 0.27 6.30 -1.08
N ILE A 31 -1.08 6.21 -1.09
CA ILE A 31 -1.82 5.23 -1.89
C ILE A 31 -1.47 5.33 -3.37
N PHE A 32 -1.33 6.56 -3.88
CA PHE A 32 -0.91 6.77 -5.27
C PHE A 32 0.44 6.11 -5.56
N GLY A 33 1.41 6.27 -4.66
CA GLY A 33 2.71 5.61 -4.79
C GLY A 33 2.60 4.07 -4.73
N ILE A 34 1.74 3.53 -3.86
CA ILE A 34 1.49 2.09 -3.77
C ILE A 34 0.83 1.55 -5.06
N ALA A 35 -0.17 2.25 -5.60
CA ALA A 35 -0.85 1.84 -6.82
C ALA A 35 0.10 1.89 -8.03
N LYS A 36 0.98 2.88 -8.08
CA LYS A 36 2.03 2.97 -9.08
C LYS A 36 3.00 1.78 -8.97
N LEU A 37 3.44 1.45 -7.76
CA LEU A 37 4.28 0.29 -7.51
C LEU A 37 3.62 -0.99 -8.02
N ALA A 38 2.35 -1.21 -7.70
CA ALA A 38 1.61 -2.40 -8.12
C ALA A 38 1.55 -2.58 -9.64
N THR A 39 1.50 -1.45 -10.37
CA THR A 39 1.52 -1.44 -11.84
C THR A 39 2.91 -1.74 -12.38
N GLU A 40 3.97 -1.23 -11.73
CA GLU A 40 5.36 -1.42 -12.16
C GLU A 40 5.89 -2.83 -11.84
N THR A 41 5.43 -3.45 -10.75
CA THR A 41 5.87 -4.77 -10.32
C THR A 41 5.04 -5.91 -10.89
N HIS A 42 3.97 -5.61 -11.63
CA HIS A 42 3.03 -6.60 -12.14
C HIS A 42 2.42 -7.49 -11.01
N GLU A 43 2.43 -7.02 -9.76
CA GLU A 43 1.96 -7.78 -8.60
C GLU A 43 0.48 -8.19 -8.70
N LEU A 44 -0.28 -7.51 -9.55
CA LEU A 44 -1.72 -7.67 -9.67
C LEU A 44 -2.17 -8.29 -11.00
N ASP A 45 -1.25 -8.67 -11.89
CA ASP A 45 -1.59 -9.10 -13.25
C ASP A 45 -2.54 -10.32 -13.31
N ASN A 46 -2.54 -11.15 -12.26
CA ASN A 46 -3.45 -12.31 -12.13
C ASN A 46 -4.65 -12.05 -11.20
N MET A 47 -4.82 -10.82 -10.71
CA MET A 47 -5.82 -10.47 -9.70
C MET A 47 -6.74 -9.34 -10.20
N VAL A 48 -7.65 -9.66 -11.13
CA VAL A 48 -8.52 -8.67 -11.78
C VAL A 48 -9.33 -7.84 -10.77
N THR A 49 -9.88 -8.46 -9.72
CA THR A 49 -10.65 -7.77 -8.68
C THR A 49 -9.78 -6.90 -7.77
N SER A 50 -8.50 -7.23 -7.63
CA SER A 50 -7.52 -6.47 -6.85
C SER A 50 -7.14 -5.14 -7.49
N ILE A 51 -7.01 -5.13 -8.82
CA ILE A 51 -6.76 -3.91 -9.59
C ILE A 51 -7.92 -2.93 -9.42
N ASP A 52 -9.16 -3.42 -9.46
CA ASP A 52 -10.35 -2.59 -9.28
C ASP A 52 -10.46 -2.00 -7.86
N CYS A 53 -9.98 -2.70 -6.84
CA CYS A 53 -9.95 -2.17 -5.46
C CYS A 53 -8.97 -1.01 -5.31
N LEU A 54 -7.78 -1.10 -5.92
CA LEU A 54 -6.82 0.01 -5.93
C LEU A 54 -7.31 1.18 -6.77
N ARG A 55 -7.94 0.92 -7.91
CA ARG A 55 -8.61 1.97 -8.71
C ARG A 55 -9.71 2.65 -7.92
N LEU A 56 -10.52 1.88 -7.20
CA LEU A 56 -11.57 2.42 -6.33
C LEU A 56 -10.99 3.32 -5.24
N LEU A 57 -9.89 2.92 -4.59
CA LEU A 57 -9.19 3.79 -3.64
C LEU A 57 -8.75 5.10 -4.27
N LEU A 58 -8.15 5.06 -5.47
CA LEU A 58 -7.71 6.26 -6.18
C LEU A 58 -8.88 7.20 -6.56
N VAL A 59 -10.06 6.65 -6.81
CA VAL A 59 -11.28 7.43 -7.08
C VAL A 59 -11.86 8.03 -5.81
N LEU A 60 -11.92 7.26 -4.72
CA LEU A 60 -12.51 7.69 -3.45
C LEU A 60 -11.62 8.62 -2.63
N LEU A 61 -10.31 8.56 -2.86
CA LEU A 61 -9.28 9.31 -2.15
C LEU A 61 -8.54 10.20 -3.15
N PRO A 62 -9.13 11.33 -3.58
CA PRO A 62 -8.57 12.18 -4.62
C PRO A 62 -7.18 12.67 -4.22
N ALA A 63 -6.24 12.62 -5.17
CA ALA A 63 -4.85 12.98 -4.94
C ALA A 63 -4.66 14.49 -5.07
N ASP A 64 -4.38 15.16 -3.94
CA ASP A 64 -3.91 16.54 -3.93
C ASP A 64 -2.40 16.55 -4.24
N SER A 65 -2.05 16.47 -5.52
CA SER A 65 -0.67 16.45 -6.07
C SER A 65 0.21 15.27 -5.63
N CYS A 66 0.94 14.68 -6.58
CA CYS A 66 1.87 13.58 -6.28
C CYS A 66 3.11 14.11 -5.55
N ALA A 67 3.38 13.61 -4.34
CA ALA A 67 4.68 13.77 -3.71
C ALA A 67 5.69 12.83 -4.40
N GLU A 68 6.38 13.33 -5.42
CA GLU A 68 7.28 12.54 -6.28
C GLU A 68 8.33 11.77 -5.46
N GLY A 69 8.84 12.37 -4.38
CA GLY A 69 9.77 11.72 -3.44
C GLY A 69 9.16 10.50 -2.73
N VAL A 70 7.88 10.57 -2.34
CA VAL A 70 7.16 9.46 -1.70
C VAL A 70 6.95 8.32 -2.69
N SER A 71 6.57 8.63 -3.94
CA SER A 71 6.42 7.62 -4.99
C SER A 71 7.75 6.93 -5.32
N LYS A 72 8.86 7.68 -5.41
CA LYS A 72 10.20 7.11 -5.64
C LYS A 72 10.65 6.23 -4.49
N TYR A 73 10.40 6.65 -3.25
CA TYR A 73 10.70 5.84 -2.08
C TYR A 73 9.90 4.54 -2.08
N ILE A 74 8.58 4.59 -2.29
CA ILE A 74 7.74 3.39 -2.36
C ILE A 74 8.20 2.46 -3.49
N ALA A 75 8.57 3.00 -4.66
CA ALA A 75 9.14 2.21 -5.74
C ALA A 75 10.44 1.49 -5.34
N SER A 76 11.31 2.16 -4.57
CA SER A 76 12.56 1.54 -4.10
C SER A 76 12.34 0.38 -3.13
N LEU A 77 11.20 0.35 -2.41
CA LEU A 77 10.88 -0.73 -1.47
C LEU A 77 10.61 -2.07 -2.18
N ALA A 78 10.18 -2.07 -3.45
CA ALA A 78 10.01 -3.32 -4.20
C ALA A 78 11.36 -4.03 -4.45
N ALA A 79 12.45 -3.28 -4.60
CA ALA A 79 13.79 -3.87 -4.69
C ALA A 79 14.24 -4.57 -3.39
N GLU A 80 13.54 -4.32 -2.29
CA GLU A 80 13.73 -4.94 -0.97
C GLU A 80 12.70 -6.06 -0.70
N GLY A 81 11.86 -6.41 -1.69
CA GLY A 81 10.84 -7.46 -1.57
C GLY A 81 9.56 -7.02 -0.86
N ILE A 82 9.36 -5.73 -0.65
CA ILE A 82 8.15 -5.19 -0.02
C ILE A 82 7.01 -5.20 -1.04
N THR A 83 5.89 -5.83 -0.66
CA THR A 83 4.71 -5.95 -1.53
C THR A 83 3.69 -4.84 -1.29
N CYS A 84 2.79 -4.61 -2.25
CA CYS A 84 1.68 -3.67 -2.09
C CYS A 84 0.78 -4.01 -0.91
N SER A 85 0.61 -5.30 -0.62
CA SER A 85 -0.16 -5.75 0.54
C SER A 85 0.48 -5.33 1.87
N MET A 86 1.81 -5.44 1.99
CA MET A 86 2.54 -4.98 3.19
C MET A 86 2.43 -3.46 3.37
N LEU A 87 2.48 -2.71 2.27
CA LEU A 87 2.37 -1.25 2.27
C LEU A 87 0.96 -0.79 2.67
N LEU A 88 -0.09 -1.45 2.18
CA LEU A 88 -1.48 -1.12 2.51
C LEU A 88 -1.80 -1.44 3.97
N ASP A 89 -1.31 -2.57 4.50
CA ASP A 89 -1.49 -2.92 5.92
C ASP A 89 -0.80 -1.88 6.83
N ALA A 90 0.46 -1.56 6.55
CA ALA A 90 1.20 -0.53 7.28
C ALA A 90 0.55 0.85 7.18
N LEU A 91 0.02 1.22 6.01
CA LEU A 91 -0.65 2.49 5.79
C LEU A 91 -2.00 2.57 6.54
N SER A 92 -2.75 1.47 6.60
CA SER A 92 -3.99 1.41 7.36
C SER A 92 -3.73 1.68 8.85
N LEU A 93 -2.70 1.03 9.40
CA LEU A 93 -2.29 1.24 10.78
C LEU A 93 -1.81 2.68 11.03
N ALA A 94 -1.02 3.24 10.11
CA ALA A 94 -0.57 4.63 10.19
C ALA A 94 -1.74 5.62 10.18
N CYS A 95 -2.73 5.41 9.30
CA CYS A 95 -3.95 6.23 9.27
C CYS A 95 -4.69 6.16 10.60
N TYR A 96 -4.82 4.97 11.20
CA TYR A 96 -5.45 4.79 12.51
C TYR A 96 -4.70 5.56 13.61
N MET A 97 -3.37 5.45 13.65
CA MET A 97 -2.52 6.17 14.62
C MET A 97 -2.58 7.70 14.46
N CYS A 98 -2.81 8.18 13.23
CA CYS A 98 -2.98 9.61 12.94
C CYS A 98 -4.44 10.10 13.06
N GLY A 99 -5.37 9.26 13.51
CA GLY A 99 -6.79 9.61 13.66
C GLY A 99 -7.57 9.73 12.34
N GLN A 100 -7.00 9.28 11.22
CA GLN A 100 -7.64 9.25 9.91
C GLN A 100 -8.45 7.97 9.73
N PHE A 101 -9.55 7.84 10.48
CA PHE A 101 -10.30 6.58 10.57
C PHE A 101 -10.99 6.16 9.26
N GLU A 102 -11.52 7.10 8.48
CA GLU A 102 -12.20 6.78 7.22
C GLU A 102 -11.21 6.27 6.16
N PRO A 103 -10.06 6.95 5.89
CA PRO A 103 -8.99 6.37 5.08
C PRO A 103 -8.50 5.03 5.62
N ALA A 104 -8.30 4.89 6.93
CA ALA A 104 -7.82 3.65 7.54
C ALA A 104 -8.72 2.45 7.21
N LYS A 105 -10.05 2.61 7.31
CA LYS A 105 -11.05 1.57 6.99
C LYS A 105 -11.02 1.20 5.52
N LEU A 106 -11.03 2.18 4.63
CA LEU A 106 -11.01 1.95 3.18
C LEU A 106 -9.75 1.18 2.77
N ILE A 107 -8.58 1.62 3.26
CA ILE A 107 -7.30 0.99 2.98
C ILE A 107 -7.27 -0.44 3.53
N HIS A 108 -7.79 -0.66 4.75
CA HIS A 108 -7.86 -2.01 5.34
C HIS A 108 -8.74 -2.96 4.52
N LEU A 109 -9.90 -2.50 4.06
CA LEU A 109 -10.81 -3.30 3.23
C LEU A 109 -10.14 -3.71 1.91
N THR A 110 -9.44 -2.78 1.27
CA THR A 110 -8.66 -3.07 0.06
C THR A 110 -7.57 -4.10 0.36
N TYR A 111 -6.78 -3.92 1.43
CA TYR A 111 -5.78 -4.90 1.86
C TYR A 111 -6.38 -6.30 2.04
N LYS A 112 -7.49 -6.42 2.76
CA LYS A 112 -8.17 -7.71 2.99
C LYS A 112 -8.64 -8.35 1.69
N ARG A 113 -9.11 -7.55 0.74
CA ARG A 113 -9.50 -8.07 -0.57
C ARG A 113 -8.31 -8.57 -1.38
N LEU A 114 -7.20 -7.83 -1.40
CA LEU A 114 -5.97 -8.27 -2.06
C LEU A 114 -5.45 -9.59 -1.49
N GLN A 115 -5.46 -9.72 -0.16
CA GLN A 115 -5.04 -10.95 0.52
C GLN A 115 -5.95 -12.13 0.14
N ALA A 116 -7.26 -11.92 0.06
CA ALA A 116 -8.20 -12.97 -0.34
C ALA A 116 -7.99 -13.41 -1.79
N ASP A 117 -7.80 -12.46 -2.71
CA ASP A 117 -7.55 -12.76 -4.12
C ASP A 117 -6.21 -13.50 -4.31
N ALA A 118 -5.17 -13.14 -3.54
CA ALA A 118 -3.89 -13.86 -3.55
C ALA A 118 -4.02 -15.33 -3.11
N ILE A 119 -4.83 -15.61 -2.08
CA ILE A 119 -5.11 -16.97 -1.62
C ILE A 119 -5.86 -17.75 -2.71
N ILE A 120 -6.89 -17.15 -3.32
CA ILE A 120 -7.67 -17.78 -4.38
C ILE A 120 -6.78 -18.10 -5.59
N SER A 121 -5.94 -17.16 -6.02
CA SER A 121 -4.99 -17.40 -7.12
C SER A 121 -4.04 -18.55 -6.82
N GLN A 122 -3.52 -18.65 -5.59
CA GLN A 122 -2.68 -19.79 -5.17
C GLN A 122 -3.45 -21.11 -5.25
N MET A 123 -4.68 -21.15 -4.75
CA MET A 123 -5.52 -22.36 -4.79
C MET A 123 -5.93 -22.80 -6.20
N LEU A 124 -5.95 -21.89 -7.17
CA LEU A 124 -6.25 -22.20 -8.57
C LEU A 124 -5.01 -22.60 -9.39
N SER A 125 -3.81 -22.26 -8.90
CA SER A 125 -2.54 -22.65 -9.52
C SER A 125 -2.00 -24.00 -9.02
N ASP A 126 -2.52 -24.51 -7.91
CA ASP A 126 -2.29 -25.87 -7.37
C ASP A 126 -3.31 -26.87 -7.94
#